data_AF-A0A7M3WBQ1-F1
#
_entry.id   AF-A0A7M3WBQ1-F1
#
_cell.length_a   1.000
_cell.length_b   1.000
_cell.length_c   1.000
_cell.angle_alpha   90.00
_cell.angle_beta   90.00
_cell.angle_gamma   90.00
#
_symmetry.space_group_name_H-M   'P 1'
#
loop_
_entity.id
_entity.type
_entity.pdbx_description
1 polymer ?
#
loop_
_entity_poly.entity_id
_entity_poly.type
_entity_poly.pdbx_seq_one_letter_code
_entity_poly.pdbx_strand_id
1 'polypeptide(L)'
;MDAAREALHGLQQPEGYDEPEILSFICEWLDPWRGAVTEDDIWDWENNSTIDYLQMLQTMMKTWKPRPAEMMLHNDKLSQTGQLSMIALLRGQRRYDEALELSLSLVRSDPIGVRPRLATALCLLDTGQWHDAKTVLDELIKSDSKDPRVQALAVIFGYGTKGREHMEVSLLLDDQKETKKWMDAAPVNAYAALLQKGGLDEAMNANVLIASHEATRRAVPPRYSPGILMSIFQYLVLIPVWFVLGILAYQEIGDVEGLAVLSGLLFLHYSYRRVIRQQEHQIRHRDQRGMIKYARRLKRFKAVPQASNIPIGNHLLLSGILVTVNGVVLDIGYPAWMFERLSKEPDKKVRQRLRKRSMALEKGKTPRVSTLGKAWWLKRPKEHGESGPMLERSIGPVAYRGRTNYIRKKEPQALNDAAEGKETQLQKRFIPRNTIRSERP
;
A
#
# COMPACT_ATOMS: atom_id res chain seq x y z
N MET A 1 -18.55 -4.50 7.56
CA MET A 1 -17.26 -4.64 8.29
C MET A 1 -16.26 -3.71 7.63
N ASP A 2 -15.05 -3.51 8.16
CA ASP A 2 -13.97 -2.73 7.48
C ASP A 2 -13.18 -3.65 6.54
N ALA A 3 -12.55 -3.10 5.50
CA ALA A 3 -11.77 -3.80 4.50
C ALA A 3 -10.82 -4.84 5.11
N ALA A 4 -10.06 -4.44 6.13
CA ALA A 4 -9.12 -5.33 6.81
C ALA A 4 -9.81 -6.44 7.61
N ARG A 5 -10.89 -6.08 8.31
CA ARG A 5 -11.65 -7.02 9.12
C ARG A 5 -12.46 -8.00 8.25
N GLU A 6 -12.97 -7.54 7.11
CA GLU A 6 -13.68 -8.34 6.13
C GLU A 6 -12.74 -9.34 5.46
N ALA A 7 -11.54 -8.89 5.08
CA ALA A 7 -10.48 -9.77 4.59
C ALA A 7 -10.12 -10.83 5.65
N LEU A 8 -9.97 -10.44 6.91
CA LEU A 8 -9.66 -11.38 8.01
C LEU A 8 -10.77 -12.38 8.30
N HIS A 9 -12.05 -11.98 8.29
CA HIS A 9 -13.17 -12.91 8.48
C HIS A 9 -13.24 -13.97 7.38
N GLY A 10 -12.81 -13.66 6.16
CA GLY A 10 -12.71 -14.63 5.07
C GLY A 10 -11.58 -15.66 5.24
N LEU A 11 -10.68 -15.47 6.20
CA LEU A 11 -9.48 -16.29 6.41
C LEU A 11 -9.51 -17.15 7.67
N GLN A 12 -10.53 -17.00 8.52
CA GLN A 12 -10.71 -17.82 9.72
C GLN A 12 -11.13 -19.25 9.29
N GLN A 13 -10.23 -20.21 9.48
CA GLN A 13 -10.49 -21.65 9.26
C GLN A 13 -10.75 -22.36 10.61
N PRO A 14 -11.52 -23.46 10.64
CA PRO A 14 -11.68 -24.27 11.86
C PRO A 14 -10.33 -24.85 12.31
N GLU A 15 -10.18 -24.97 13.63
CA GLU A 15 -8.95 -25.24 14.40
C GLU A 15 -8.05 -26.37 13.83
N GLY A 16 -6.72 -26.15 13.81
CA GLY A 16 -5.75 -27.20 13.49
C GLY A 16 -4.36 -26.79 12.97
N TYR A 17 -4.04 -25.50 12.90
CA TYR A 17 -2.74 -25.02 12.36
C TYR A 17 -2.11 -23.97 13.27
N ASP A 18 -0.81 -23.72 13.13
CA ASP A 18 -0.02 -22.76 13.94
C ASP A 18 -0.25 -21.27 13.56
N GLU A 19 -1.18 -20.97 12.64
CA GLU A 19 -1.51 -19.60 12.16
C GLU A 19 -2.69 -18.84 12.85
N PRO A 20 -3.51 -19.38 13.77
CA PRO A 20 -4.66 -18.67 14.34
C PRO A 20 -4.25 -17.63 15.38
N GLU A 21 -3.14 -17.84 16.09
CA GLU A 21 -2.65 -16.92 17.13
C GLU A 21 -2.12 -15.61 16.53
N ILE A 22 -1.42 -15.67 15.40
CA ILE A 22 -0.97 -14.46 14.72
C ILE A 22 -2.13 -13.70 14.09
N LEU A 23 -3.13 -14.41 13.55
CA LEU A 23 -4.33 -13.79 13.00
C LEU A 23 -5.19 -13.17 14.11
N SER A 24 -5.31 -13.82 15.27
CA SER A 24 -6.00 -13.24 16.44
C SER A 24 -5.25 -12.02 16.97
N PHE A 25 -3.92 -12.09 17.09
CA PHE A 25 -3.08 -10.96 17.46
C PHE A 25 -3.31 -9.78 16.51
N ILE A 26 -3.30 -10.00 15.19
CA ILE A 26 -3.53 -8.94 14.20
C ILE A 26 -4.96 -8.40 14.30
N CYS A 27 -5.96 -9.24 14.54
CA CYS A 27 -7.32 -8.79 14.77
C CYS A 27 -7.42 -7.87 15.99
N GLU A 28 -6.76 -8.21 17.08
CA GLU A 28 -6.74 -7.40 18.30
C GLU A 28 -5.88 -6.14 18.15
N TRP A 29 -4.76 -6.22 17.44
CA TRP A 29 -3.94 -5.07 17.06
C TRP A 29 -4.76 -4.09 16.21
N LEU A 30 -5.59 -4.63 15.33
CA LEU A 30 -6.53 -3.88 14.51
C LEU A 30 -7.80 -3.43 15.26
N ASP A 31 -8.01 -3.82 16.52
CA ASP A 31 -9.07 -3.27 17.35
C ASP A 31 -8.48 -2.21 18.29
N PRO A 32 -8.48 -0.93 17.89
CA PRO A 32 -7.86 0.11 18.68
C PRO A 32 -8.69 0.50 19.92
N TRP A 33 -9.94 0.01 20.06
CA TRP A 33 -10.85 0.42 21.16
C TRP A 33 -11.10 -0.69 22.18
N ARG A 34 -10.94 -1.95 21.78
CA ARG A 34 -11.09 -3.12 22.67
C ARG A 34 -9.84 -4.00 22.72
N GLY A 35 -8.82 -3.73 21.90
CA GLY A 35 -7.60 -4.52 21.89
C GLY A 35 -6.86 -4.42 23.23
N ALA A 36 -6.55 -5.57 23.81
CA ALA A 36 -5.69 -5.67 25.00
C ALA A 36 -4.20 -5.56 24.65
N VAL A 37 -3.87 -5.71 23.36
CA VAL A 37 -2.50 -5.75 22.85
C VAL A 37 -1.82 -4.38 22.96
N THR A 38 -0.74 -4.38 23.72
CA THR A 38 0.22 -3.30 23.96
C THR A 38 1.46 -3.46 23.09
N GLU A 39 2.35 -2.46 23.10
CA GLU A 39 3.66 -2.60 22.44
C GLU A 39 4.50 -3.70 23.09
N ASP A 40 4.26 -4.04 24.36
CA ASP A 40 5.01 -5.07 25.08
C ASP A 40 4.65 -6.48 24.61
N ASP A 41 3.40 -6.71 24.20
CA ASP A 41 2.97 -8.02 23.67
C ASP A 41 3.60 -8.33 22.30
N ILE A 42 4.24 -7.34 21.65
CA ILE A 42 5.02 -7.59 20.43
C ILE A 42 6.30 -8.37 20.73
N TRP A 43 6.84 -8.28 21.94
CA TRP A 43 8.05 -9.01 22.34
C TRP A 43 7.85 -10.54 22.25
N ASP A 44 6.63 -11.04 22.42
CA ASP A 44 6.32 -12.46 22.30
C ASP A 44 6.44 -12.97 20.85
N TRP A 45 6.52 -12.06 19.88
CA TRP A 45 6.55 -12.36 18.44
C TRP A 45 7.86 -11.92 17.76
N GLU A 46 8.95 -11.79 18.51
CA GLU A 46 10.27 -11.48 17.94
C GLU A 46 10.62 -12.42 16.78
N ASN A 47 11.17 -11.84 15.71
CA ASN A 47 11.58 -12.54 14.47
C ASN A 47 10.42 -13.15 13.67
N ASN A 48 9.17 -12.73 13.89
CA ASN A 48 8.07 -13.09 12.99
C ASN A 48 7.95 -12.08 11.84
N SER A 49 8.07 -12.55 10.59
CA SER A 49 8.01 -11.69 9.39
C SER A 49 6.79 -10.79 9.31
N THR A 50 5.63 -11.28 9.74
CA THR A 50 4.37 -10.52 9.70
C THR A 50 4.40 -9.37 10.68
N ILE A 51 4.88 -9.62 11.90
CA ILE A 51 4.93 -8.63 12.98
C ILE A 51 6.03 -7.60 12.72
N ASP A 52 7.20 -8.03 12.25
CA ASP A 52 8.27 -7.12 11.83
C ASP A 52 7.82 -6.21 10.68
N TYR A 53 7.08 -6.77 9.71
CA TYR A 53 6.49 -5.99 8.63
C TYR A 53 5.40 -5.02 9.13
N LEU A 54 4.60 -5.40 10.12
CA LEU A 54 3.62 -4.52 10.78
C LEU A 54 4.30 -3.34 11.51
N GLN A 55 5.35 -3.60 12.29
CA GLN A 55 6.16 -2.55 12.92
C GLN A 55 6.78 -1.61 11.88
N MET A 56 7.20 -2.17 10.75
CA MET A 56 7.73 -1.40 9.64
C MET A 56 6.65 -0.49 9.02
N LEU A 57 5.44 -0.99 8.79
CA LEU A 57 4.29 -0.18 8.34
C LEU A 57 4.02 0.99 9.29
N GLN A 58 4.05 0.75 10.60
CA GLN A 58 3.90 1.80 11.61
C GLN A 58 4.99 2.85 11.53
N THR A 59 6.25 2.43 11.35
CA THR A 59 7.37 3.37 11.18
C THR A 59 7.26 4.17 9.88
N MET A 60 6.82 3.52 8.79
CA MET A 60 6.54 4.18 7.51
C MET A 60 5.43 5.21 7.68
N MET A 61 4.34 4.88 8.38
CA MET A 61 3.25 5.81 8.66
C MET A 61 3.68 6.97 9.54
N LYS A 62 4.36 6.68 10.66
CA LYS A 62 4.85 7.66 11.65
C LYS A 62 5.64 8.79 11.01
N THR A 63 6.39 8.46 9.96
CA THR A 63 7.29 9.40 9.32
C THR A 63 6.91 9.73 7.88
N TRP A 64 5.93 9.08 7.27
CA TRP A 64 5.73 9.02 5.83
C TRP A 64 6.99 8.65 5.04
N LYS A 65 7.92 7.86 5.62
CA LYS A 65 9.15 7.47 4.95
C LYS A 65 8.94 6.12 4.24
N PRO A 66 9.18 5.99 2.93
CA PRO A 66 9.00 4.73 2.19
C PRO A 66 9.90 3.58 2.65
N ARG A 67 11.08 3.90 3.18
CA ARG A 67 12.09 2.94 3.60
C ARG A 67 12.68 3.38 4.95
N PRO A 68 12.20 2.82 6.07
CA PRO A 68 12.78 3.02 7.40
C PRO A 68 14.26 2.61 7.45
N ALA A 69 15.01 3.10 8.45
CA ALA A 69 16.45 2.80 8.58
C ALA A 69 16.70 1.47 9.30
N GLU A 70 15.92 1.21 10.34
CA GLU A 70 15.85 -0.08 11.03
C GLU A 70 14.90 -0.97 10.24
N MET A 71 15.45 -2.01 9.60
CA MET A 71 14.69 -2.97 8.81
C MET A 71 15.13 -4.37 9.23
N MET A 72 14.31 -5.06 10.03
CA MET A 72 14.41 -6.52 10.15
C MET A 72 13.72 -7.11 8.92
N LEU A 73 14.51 -7.53 7.94
CA LEU A 73 14.01 -8.13 6.71
C LEU A 73 14.33 -9.62 6.72
N HIS A 74 13.29 -10.44 6.67
CA HIS A 74 13.42 -11.88 6.48
C HIS A 74 13.64 -12.20 5.01
N ASN A 75 14.25 -13.35 4.75
CA ASN A 75 14.38 -13.89 3.39
C ASN A 75 13.19 -14.77 3.03
N ASP A 76 11.98 -14.22 3.14
CA ASP A 76 10.73 -14.92 2.91
C ASP A 76 9.81 -14.16 1.94
N LYS A 77 8.77 -14.83 1.46
CA LYS A 77 7.85 -14.29 0.45
C LYS A 77 7.04 -13.10 0.97
N LEU A 78 6.77 -13.05 2.27
CA LEU A 78 6.06 -11.94 2.91
C LEU A 78 6.93 -10.69 2.90
N SER A 79 8.18 -10.76 3.37
CA SER A 79 9.11 -9.63 3.35
C SER A 79 9.39 -9.14 1.94
N GLN A 80 9.54 -10.04 0.97
CA GLN A 80 9.67 -9.67 -0.44
C GLN A 80 8.44 -8.93 -0.96
N THR A 81 7.23 -9.37 -0.59
CA THR A 81 5.98 -8.68 -0.94
C THR A 81 5.90 -7.30 -0.29
N GLY A 82 6.30 -7.18 0.98
CA GLY A 82 6.35 -5.91 1.69
C GLY A 82 7.32 -4.91 1.05
N GLN A 83 8.45 -5.36 0.54
CA GLN A 83 9.40 -4.52 -0.19
C GLN A 83 8.83 -3.98 -1.52
N LEU A 84 7.90 -4.69 -2.18
CA LEU A 84 7.18 -4.15 -3.36
C LEU A 84 6.36 -2.91 -3.00
N SER A 85 5.73 -2.90 -1.82
CA SER A 85 5.00 -1.74 -1.31
C SER A 85 5.93 -0.54 -1.11
N MET A 86 7.15 -0.77 -0.60
CA MET A 86 8.17 0.27 -0.47
C MET A 86 8.56 0.85 -1.83
N ILE A 87 8.68 0.02 -2.87
CA ILE A 87 8.95 0.47 -4.24
C ILE A 87 7.81 1.41 -4.69
N ALA A 88 6.54 1.04 -4.48
CA ALA A 88 5.39 1.90 -4.81
C ALA A 88 5.48 3.28 -4.12
N LEU A 89 5.88 3.30 -2.85
CA LEU A 89 6.03 4.52 -2.06
C LEU A 89 7.23 5.36 -2.48
N LEU A 90 8.37 4.73 -2.81
CA LEU A 90 9.55 5.40 -3.35
C LEU A 90 9.24 6.07 -4.68
N ARG A 91 8.54 5.37 -5.58
CA ARG A 91 8.03 5.92 -6.85
C ARG A 91 7.11 7.12 -6.61
N GLY A 92 6.19 7.01 -5.65
CA GLY A 92 5.29 8.10 -5.25
C GLY A 92 6.03 9.33 -4.74
N GLN A 93 7.14 9.13 -4.02
CA GLN A 93 8.00 10.19 -3.52
C GLN A 93 9.12 10.61 -4.47
N ARG A 94 9.08 10.17 -5.73
CA ARG A 94 10.02 10.54 -6.81
C ARG A 94 11.47 10.15 -6.54
N ARG A 95 11.68 9.09 -5.76
CA ARG A 95 13.00 8.50 -5.46
C ARG A 95 13.23 7.30 -6.37
N TYR A 96 13.29 7.56 -7.68
CA TYR A 96 13.26 6.51 -8.71
C TYR A 96 14.51 5.63 -8.72
N ASP A 97 15.68 6.21 -8.46
CA ASP A 97 16.94 5.44 -8.46
C ASP A 97 16.95 4.42 -7.31
N GLU A 98 16.52 4.84 -6.11
CA GLU A 98 16.37 3.93 -4.96
C GLU A 98 15.27 2.89 -5.19
N ALA A 99 14.18 3.27 -5.86
CA ALA A 99 13.11 2.34 -6.23
C ALA A 99 13.61 1.29 -7.23
N LEU A 100 14.43 1.69 -8.20
CA LEU A 100 15.03 0.81 -9.20
C LEU A 100 16.04 -0.14 -8.54
N GLU A 101 16.92 0.37 -7.70
CA GLU A 101 17.90 -0.44 -6.96
C GLU A 101 17.21 -1.52 -6.11
N LEU A 102 16.19 -1.15 -5.34
CA LEU A 102 15.40 -2.09 -4.54
C LEU A 102 14.65 -3.11 -5.41
N SER A 103 14.12 -2.69 -6.56
CA SER A 103 13.47 -3.61 -7.49
C SER A 103 14.44 -4.64 -8.08
N LEU A 104 15.66 -4.21 -8.42
CA LEU A 104 16.70 -5.11 -8.94
C LEU A 104 17.22 -6.07 -7.86
N SER A 105 17.32 -5.62 -6.60
CA SER A 105 17.66 -6.52 -5.49
C SER A 105 16.60 -7.60 -5.28
N LEU A 106 15.31 -7.25 -5.41
CA LEU A 106 14.23 -8.23 -5.35
C LEU A 106 14.25 -9.22 -6.52
N VAL A 107 14.63 -8.78 -7.73
CA VAL A 107 14.82 -9.71 -8.86
C VAL A 107 16.03 -10.62 -8.63
N ARG A 108 17.08 -10.16 -7.93
CA ARG A 108 18.20 -11.04 -7.56
C ARG A 108 17.78 -12.12 -6.57
N SER A 109 16.91 -11.80 -5.60
CA SER A 109 16.40 -12.77 -4.63
C SER A 109 15.35 -13.72 -5.23
N ASP A 110 14.48 -13.22 -6.12
CA ASP A 110 13.51 -14.02 -6.86
C ASP A 110 13.60 -13.72 -8.38
N PRO A 111 14.51 -14.40 -9.11
CA PRO A 111 14.71 -14.15 -10.53
C PRO A 111 13.55 -14.54 -11.43
N ILE A 112 12.64 -15.40 -10.96
CA ILE A 112 11.50 -15.91 -11.75
C ILE A 112 10.22 -15.13 -11.42
N GLY A 113 10.17 -14.48 -10.26
CA GLY A 113 9.05 -13.70 -9.77
C GLY A 113 8.52 -12.65 -10.74
N VAL A 114 7.21 -12.73 -11.02
CA VAL A 114 6.50 -11.75 -11.85
C VAL A 114 6.48 -10.37 -11.20
N ARG A 115 6.22 -10.29 -9.88
CA ARG A 115 6.04 -9.00 -9.19
C ARG A 115 7.33 -8.17 -9.10
N PRO A 116 8.50 -8.73 -8.73
CA PRO A 116 9.77 -7.99 -8.76
C PRO A 116 10.14 -7.46 -10.15
N ARG A 117 9.91 -8.27 -11.20
CA ARG A 117 10.16 -7.88 -12.59
C ARG A 117 9.22 -6.78 -13.06
N LEU A 118 7.94 -6.88 -12.70
CA LEU A 118 6.94 -5.85 -12.97
C LEU A 118 7.31 -4.54 -12.28
N ALA A 119 7.72 -4.59 -11.01
CA ALA A 119 8.20 -3.43 -10.28
C ALA A 119 9.42 -2.79 -10.96
N THR A 120 10.36 -3.61 -11.45
CA THR A 120 11.52 -3.14 -12.21
C THR A 120 11.11 -2.42 -13.49
N ALA A 121 10.20 -3.01 -14.27
CA ALA A 121 9.69 -2.38 -15.50
C ALA A 121 9.01 -1.02 -15.19
N LEU A 122 8.22 -0.94 -14.13
CA LEU A 122 7.58 0.30 -13.69
C LEU A 122 8.60 1.36 -13.23
N CYS A 123 9.66 0.97 -12.52
CA CYS A 123 10.75 1.88 -12.14
C CYS A 123 11.53 2.39 -13.36
N LEU A 124 11.82 1.52 -14.34
CA LEU A 124 12.48 1.91 -15.60
C LEU A 124 11.62 2.88 -16.42
N LEU A 125 10.30 2.74 -16.41
CA LEU A 125 9.38 3.71 -17.01
C LEU A 125 9.48 5.10 -16.34
N ASP A 126 9.67 5.14 -15.02
CA ASP A 126 9.76 6.41 -14.30
C ASP A 126 11.09 7.13 -14.55
N THR A 127 12.20 6.39 -14.63
CA THR A 127 13.52 6.94 -14.99
C THR A 127 13.60 7.33 -16.47
N GLY A 128 12.72 6.77 -17.31
CA GLY A 128 12.63 7.06 -18.74
C GLY A 128 13.47 6.12 -19.61
N GLN A 129 13.82 4.94 -19.09
CA GLN A 129 14.48 3.85 -19.81
C GLN A 129 13.42 2.92 -20.42
N TRP A 130 12.74 3.39 -21.47
CA TRP A 130 11.58 2.75 -22.08
C TRP A 130 11.92 1.44 -22.80
N HIS A 131 13.03 1.39 -23.55
CA HIS A 131 13.39 0.17 -24.29
C HIS A 131 13.81 -0.93 -23.32
N ASP A 132 14.55 -0.56 -22.27
CA ASP A 132 14.92 -1.48 -21.20
C ASP A 132 13.69 -1.99 -20.44
N ALA A 133 12.77 -1.09 -20.07
CA ALA A 133 11.50 -1.49 -19.45
C ALA A 133 10.69 -2.45 -20.35
N LYS A 134 10.71 -2.20 -21.68
CA LYS A 134 10.06 -3.06 -22.67
C LYS A 134 10.72 -4.44 -22.74
N THR A 135 12.05 -4.55 -22.64
CA THR A 135 12.71 -5.87 -22.65
C THR A 135 12.19 -6.76 -21.51
N VAL A 136 12.01 -6.17 -20.33
CA VAL A 136 11.44 -6.87 -19.16
C VAL A 136 9.99 -7.28 -19.40
N LEU A 137 9.18 -6.39 -19.99
CA LEU A 137 7.80 -6.70 -20.35
C LEU A 137 7.72 -7.83 -21.38
N ASP A 138 8.53 -7.79 -22.45
CA ASP A 138 8.54 -8.82 -23.49
C ASP A 138 8.88 -10.19 -22.90
N GLU A 139 9.83 -10.26 -21.96
CA GLU A 139 10.12 -11.49 -21.21
C GLU A 139 8.94 -11.97 -20.38
N LEU A 140 8.23 -11.06 -19.70
CA LEU A 140 7.06 -11.39 -18.90
C LEU A 140 5.89 -11.88 -19.76
N ILE A 141 5.66 -11.26 -20.92
CA ILE A 141 4.63 -11.71 -21.87
C ILE A 141 4.94 -13.12 -22.38
N LYS A 142 6.22 -13.44 -22.65
CA LYS A 142 6.60 -14.78 -23.14
C LYS A 142 6.33 -15.90 -22.12
N SER A 143 6.48 -15.66 -20.82
CA SER A 143 6.32 -16.70 -19.80
C SER A 143 5.00 -16.64 -19.03
N ASP A 144 4.45 -15.46 -18.81
CA ASP A 144 3.38 -15.20 -17.83
C ASP A 144 2.26 -14.34 -18.45
N SER A 145 1.95 -14.53 -19.74
CA SER A 145 0.94 -13.74 -20.48
C SER A 145 -0.48 -13.76 -19.88
N LYS A 146 -0.80 -14.80 -19.11
CA LYS A 146 -2.11 -14.98 -18.46
C LYS A 146 -2.19 -14.31 -17.08
N ASP A 147 -1.08 -13.85 -16.51
CA ASP A 147 -1.11 -13.14 -15.22
C ASP A 147 -1.75 -11.76 -15.40
N PRO A 148 -2.83 -11.43 -14.65
CA PRO A 148 -3.52 -10.14 -14.76
C PRO A 148 -2.60 -8.93 -14.57
N ARG A 149 -1.55 -9.07 -13.75
CA ARG A 149 -0.58 -8.00 -13.49
C ARG A 149 0.32 -7.75 -14.69
N VAL A 150 0.70 -8.81 -15.41
CA VAL A 150 1.45 -8.71 -16.67
C VAL A 150 0.59 -8.09 -17.77
N GLN A 151 -0.69 -8.47 -17.83
CA GLN A 151 -1.65 -7.84 -18.73
C GLN A 151 -1.81 -6.35 -18.43
N ALA A 152 -1.94 -5.98 -17.15
CA ALA A 152 -2.00 -4.58 -16.73
C ALA A 152 -0.73 -3.80 -17.10
N LEU A 153 0.45 -4.39 -16.89
CA LEU A 153 1.72 -3.79 -17.35
C LEU A 153 1.74 -3.63 -18.87
N ALA A 154 1.27 -4.62 -19.63
CA ALA A 154 1.17 -4.51 -21.09
C ALA A 154 0.25 -3.34 -21.50
N VAL A 155 -0.89 -3.17 -20.83
CA VAL A 155 -1.79 -2.02 -21.04
C VAL A 155 -1.12 -0.69 -20.68
N ILE A 156 -0.33 -0.63 -19.59
CA ILE A 156 0.46 0.56 -19.23
C ILE A 156 1.43 0.92 -20.36
N PHE A 157 2.01 -0.07 -21.02
CA PHE A 157 2.85 0.12 -22.20
C PHE A 157 2.07 0.37 -23.48
N GLY A 158 0.73 0.38 -23.48
CA GLY A 158 -0.08 0.64 -24.68
C GLY A 158 -0.33 -0.60 -25.55
N TYR A 159 -0.14 -1.80 -25.02
CA TYR A 159 -0.50 -3.06 -25.68
C TYR A 159 -1.99 -3.38 -25.47
N GLY A 160 -2.86 -2.68 -26.21
CA GLY A 160 -4.29 -3.00 -26.30
C GLY A 160 -5.05 -2.97 -24.97
N THR A 161 -6.12 -3.77 -24.89
CA THR A 161 -7.08 -3.77 -23.76
C THR A 161 -7.44 -5.18 -23.28
N LYS A 162 -6.54 -6.15 -23.48
CA LYS A 162 -6.76 -7.54 -23.03
C LYS A 162 -6.79 -7.63 -21.50
N GLY A 163 -7.63 -8.49 -20.95
CA GLY A 163 -7.73 -8.72 -19.51
C GLY A 163 -8.62 -7.71 -18.78
N ARG A 164 -9.48 -6.97 -19.48
CA ARG A 164 -10.36 -5.93 -18.92
C ARG A 164 -11.30 -6.46 -17.83
N GLU A 165 -11.57 -7.75 -17.84
CA GLU A 165 -12.30 -8.49 -16.81
C GLU A 165 -11.58 -8.54 -15.45
N HIS A 166 -10.26 -8.38 -15.43
CA HIS A 166 -9.46 -8.39 -14.20
C HIS A 166 -9.33 -6.98 -13.60
N MET A 167 -9.28 -6.90 -12.27
CA MET A 167 -9.15 -5.64 -11.53
C MET A 167 -7.92 -4.85 -11.97
N GLU A 168 -6.77 -5.52 -12.09
CA GLU A 168 -5.47 -4.92 -12.37
C GLU A 168 -5.47 -4.09 -13.67
N VAL A 169 -6.23 -4.55 -14.67
CA VAL A 169 -6.37 -3.94 -15.99
C VAL A 169 -7.53 -2.94 -16.02
N SER A 170 -8.69 -3.31 -15.47
CA SER A 170 -9.87 -2.44 -15.44
C SER A 170 -9.61 -1.12 -14.74
N LEU A 171 -8.87 -1.09 -13.63
CA LEU A 171 -8.50 0.14 -12.94
C LEU A 171 -7.67 1.12 -13.81
N LEU A 172 -7.11 0.67 -14.93
CA LEU A 172 -6.37 1.50 -15.89
C LEU A 172 -7.21 1.96 -17.09
N LEU A 173 -8.24 1.19 -17.47
CA LEU A 173 -9.00 1.38 -18.72
C LEU A 173 -10.44 1.85 -18.51
N ASP A 174 -11.04 1.50 -17.38
CA ASP A 174 -12.47 1.66 -17.15
C ASP A 174 -12.83 3.03 -16.58
N ASP A 175 -14.05 3.46 -16.91
CA ASP A 175 -14.64 4.66 -16.36
C ASP A 175 -15.07 4.48 -14.89
N GLN A 176 -15.39 5.60 -14.23
CA GLN A 176 -15.79 5.61 -12.82
C GLN A 176 -16.95 4.66 -12.49
N LYS A 177 -17.91 4.47 -13.41
CA LYS A 177 -19.07 3.58 -13.18
C LYS A 177 -18.68 2.12 -13.05
N GLU A 178 -17.82 1.65 -13.95
CA GLU A 178 -17.35 0.27 -13.99
C GLU A 178 -16.34 -0.01 -12.86
N THR A 179 -15.54 0.98 -12.49
CA THR A 179 -14.58 0.83 -11.38
C THR A 179 -15.24 0.78 -10.00
N LYS A 180 -16.53 1.14 -9.88
CA LYS A 180 -17.26 1.11 -8.61
C LYS A 180 -17.39 -0.30 -8.05
N LYS A 181 -17.54 -1.32 -8.91
CA LYS A 181 -17.64 -2.73 -8.50
C LYS A 181 -16.37 -3.22 -7.79
N TRP A 182 -15.22 -2.71 -8.18
CA TRP A 182 -13.93 -3.09 -7.60
C TRP A 182 -13.68 -2.51 -6.21
N MET A 183 -14.37 -1.42 -5.86
CA MET A 183 -14.32 -0.88 -4.51
C MET A 183 -14.83 -1.89 -3.48
N ASP A 184 -15.89 -2.64 -3.83
CA ASP A 184 -16.44 -3.68 -2.97
C ASP A 184 -15.73 -5.02 -3.14
N ALA A 185 -15.33 -5.37 -4.37
CA ALA A 185 -14.67 -6.65 -4.64
C ALA A 185 -13.20 -6.70 -4.16
N ALA A 186 -12.54 -5.55 -4.00
CA ALA A 186 -11.17 -5.44 -3.53
C ALA A 186 -11.02 -4.29 -2.53
N PRO A 187 -11.62 -4.42 -1.33
CA PRO A 187 -11.77 -3.31 -0.39
C PRO A 187 -10.43 -2.83 0.20
N VAL A 188 -9.36 -3.62 0.07
CA VAL A 188 -8.00 -3.29 0.52
C VAL A 188 -7.20 -2.48 -0.53
N ASN A 189 -7.68 -2.40 -1.78
CA ASN A 189 -7.01 -1.63 -2.83
C ASN A 189 -7.44 -0.16 -2.79
N ALA A 190 -6.64 0.68 -2.15
CA ALA A 190 -6.94 2.11 -2.02
C ALA A 190 -7.07 2.84 -3.37
N TYR A 191 -6.43 2.36 -4.43
CA TYR A 191 -6.52 3.01 -5.75
C TYR A 191 -7.92 2.86 -6.36
N ALA A 192 -8.59 1.72 -6.15
CA ALA A 192 -9.96 1.50 -6.62
C ALA A 192 -10.92 2.52 -6.03
N ALA A 193 -10.78 2.83 -4.74
CA ALA A 193 -11.57 3.85 -4.06
C ALA A 193 -11.24 5.27 -4.55
N LEU A 194 -9.96 5.60 -4.84
CA LEU A 194 -9.56 6.92 -5.34
C LEU A 194 -10.11 7.27 -6.73
N LEU A 195 -10.40 6.26 -7.57
CA LEU A 195 -11.04 6.48 -8.87
C LEU A 195 -12.51 6.93 -8.73
N GLN A 196 -13.13 6.66 -7.58
CA GLN A 196 -14.51 7.05 -7.30
C GLN A 196 -14.61 8.50 -6.83
N LYS A 197 -15.65 9.20 -7.29
CA LYS A 197 -15.95 10.55 -6.83
C LYS A 197 -16.35 10.52 -5.36
N GLY A 198 -15.49 11.08 -4.51
CA GLY A 198 -15.71 11.13 -3.07
C GLY A 198 -15.05 10.02 -2.28
N GLY A 199 -14.48 8.99 -2.94
CA GLY A 199 -13.94 7.77 -2.33
C GLY A 199 -12.63 7.93 -1.54
N LEU A 200 -12.33 9.13 -1.05
CA LEU A 200 -11.07 9.41 -0.35
C LEU A 200 -11.05 8.75 1.03
N ASP A 201 -12.17 8.73 1.74
CA ASP A 201 -12.27 8.07 3.03
C ASP A 201 -12.19 6.55 2.92
N GLU A 202 -12.82 5.94 1.91
CA GLU A 202 -12.64 4.52 1.60
C GLU A 202 -11.18 4.22 1.24
N ALA A 203 -10.50 5.09 0.49
CA ALA A 203 -9.07 4.93 0.20
C ALA A 203 -8.19 5.01 1.46
N MET A 204 -8.52 5.92 2.39
CA MET A 204 -7.83 6.01 3.69
C MET A 204 -8.08 4.78 4.55
N ASN A 205 -9.24 4.17 4.41
CA ASN A 205 -9.60 2.97 5.12
C ASN A 205 -8.94 1.71 4.51
N ALA A 206 -8.81 1.66 3.19
CA ALA A 206 -8.14 0.58 2.49
C ALA A 206 -6.62 0.56 2.76
N ASN A 207 -5.92 1.65 2.46
CA ASN A 207 -4.48 1.76 2.71
C ASN A 207 -4.04 3.23 2.77
N VAL A 208 -3.76 3.72 3.98
CA VAL A 208 -3.39 5.12 4.22
C VAL A 208 -2.08 5.54 3.54
N LEU A 209 -1.18 4.60 3.25
CA LEU A 209 0.12 4.91 2.64
C LEU A 209 -0.02 5.44 1.20
N ILE A 210 -1.20 5.26 0.57
CA ILE A 210 -1.53 5.90 -0.72
C ILE A 210 -1.46 7.42 -0.67
N ALA A 211 -1.65 8.03 0.51
CA ALA A 211 -1.57 9.48 0.71
C ALA A 211 -0.14 9.97 1.04
N SER A 212 0.82 9.06 1.22
CA SER A 212 2.13 9.38 1.79
C SER A 212 2.93 10.40 0.97
N HIS A 213 2.84 10.38 -0.36
CA HIS A 213 3.56 11.32 -1.24
C HIS A 213 3.03 12.74 -1.10
N GLU A 214 1.70 12.91 -1.17
CA GLU A 214 1.07 14.23 -1.01
C GLU A 214 1.14 14.73 0.43
N ALA A 215 1.02 13.84 1.41
CA ALA A 215 1.23 14.18 2.83
C ALA A 215 2.67 14.64 3.09
N THR A 216 3.67 13.98 2.49
CA THR A 216 5.07 14.40 2.57
C THR A 216 5.28 15.74 1.89
N ARG A 217 4.77 15.90 0.66
CA ARG A 217 4.88 17.14 -0.13
C ARG A 217 4.28 18.34 0.60
N ARG A 218 3.13 18.17 1.25
CA ARG A 218 2.44 19.23 2.01
C ARG A 218 2.83 19.30 3.49
N ALA A 219 3.77 18.46 3.93
CA ALA A 219 4.22 18.35 5.31
C ALA A 219 3.08 18.15 6.34
N VAL A 220 2.15 17.23 6.03
CA VAL A 220 1.02 16.88 6.91
C VAL A 220 1.43 15.74 7.85
N PRO A 221 1.34 15.91 9.19
CA PRO A 221 1.69 14.83 10.10
C PRO A 221 0.64 13.70 10.05
N PRO A 222 1.06 12.42 10.20
CA PRO A 222 0.18 11.26 10.04
C PRO A 222 -0.90 11.17 11.10
N ARG A 223 -0.59 11.52 12.36
CA ARG A 223 -1.55 11.50 13.46
C ARG A 223 -2.65 12.52 13.24
N TYR A 224 -3.90 12.07 13.28
CA TYR A 224 -5.04 12.97 13.25
C TYR A 224 -5.26 13.59 14.63
N SER A 225 -5.44 14.90 14.65
CA SER A 225 -5.89 15.64 15.82
C SER A 225 -7.13 16.45 15.45
N PRO A 226 -8.19 16.42 16.27
CA PRO A 226 -9.34 17.28 16.06
C PRO A 226 -8.92 18.75 16.16
N GLY A 227 -9.56 19.60 15.37
CA GLY A 227 -9.28 21.03 15.40
C GLY A 227 -9.65 21.65 16.74
N ILE A 228 -8.74 22.44 17.32
CA ILE A 228 -8.91 23.12 18.61
C ILE A 228 -10.14 24.04 18.60
N LEU A 229 -10.46 24.63 17.45
CA LEU A 229 -11.60 25.54 17.28
C LEU A 229 -12.94 24.92 17.69
N MET A 230 -13.18 23.65 17.33
CA MET A 230 -14.42 22.96 17.74
C MET A 230 -14.43 22.69 19.24
N SER A 231 -13.29 22.36 19.84
CA SER A 231 -13.21 22.23 21.29
C SER A 231 -13.50 23.57 21.98
N ILE A 232 -12.94 24.67 21.48
CA ILE A 232 -13.20 26.03 21.99
C ILE A 232 -14.69 26.36 21.89
N PHE A 233 -15.32 26.16 20.74
CA PHE A 233 -16.74 26.45 20.57
C PHE A 233 -17.60 25.61 21.54
N GLN A 234 -17.31 24.32 21.67
CA GLN A 234 -18.06 23.44 22.56
C GLN A 234 -17.92 23.84 24.04
N TYR A 235 -16.72 24.21 24.50
CA TYR A 235 -16.48 24.46 25.91
C TYR A 235 -16.66 25.93 26.32
N LEU A 236 -16.29 26.89 25.46
CA LEU A 236 -16.33 28.33 25.77
C LEU A 236 -17.55 29.06 25.22
N VAL A 237 -18.31 28.45 24.31
CA VAL A 237 -19.53 29.07 23.75
C VAL A 237 -20.76 28.29 24.17
N LEU A 238 -20.84 26.99 23.82
CA LEU A 238 -22.03 26.19 24.07
C LEU A 238 -22.34 26.00 25.56
N ILE A 239 -21.32 25.70 26.39
CA ILE A 239 -21.54 25.51 27.83
C ILE A 239 -22.08 26.79 28.49
N PRO A 240 -21.46 27.98 28.33
CA PRO A 240 -22.03 29.22 28.86
C PRO A 240 -23.45 29.53 28.37
N VAL A 241 -23.78 29.23 27.11
CA VAL A 241 -25.13 29.41 26.59
C VAL A 241 -26.15 28.52 27.33
N TRP A 242 -25.78 27.29 27.70
CA TRP A 242 -26.62 26.43 28.54
C TRP A 242 -26.86 27.02 29.92
N PHE A 243 -25.84 27.64 30.53
CA PHE A 243 -26.00 28.37 31.80
C PHE A 243 -26.95 29.56 31.66
N VAL A 244 -26.82 30.37 30.62
CA VAL A 244 -27.73 31.50 30.38
C VAL A 244 -29.17 31.02 30.21
N LEU A 245 -29.40 29.97 29.42
CA LEU A 245 -30.74 29.40 29.25
C LEU A 245 -31.31 28.82 30.53
N GLY A 246 -30.48 28.20 31.38
CA GLY A 246 -30.88 27.75 32.71
C GLY A 246 -31.28 28.90 33.63
N ILE A 247 -30.52 30.00 33.62
CA ILE A 247 -30.81 31.21 34.41
C ILE A 247 -32.10 31.88 33.93
N LEU A 248 -32.33 31.94 32.62
CA LEU A 248 -33.58 32.50 32.07
C LEU A 248 -34.80 31.66 32.50
N ALA A 249 -34.71 30.33 32.40
CA ALA A 249 -35.77 29.43 32.86
C ALA A 249 -36.00 29.53 34.38
N TYR A 250 -34.93 29.74 35.15
CA TYR A 250 -34.98 30.00 36.59
C TYR A 250 -35.77 31.29 36.92
N GLN A 251 -35.56 32.35 36.14
CA GLN A 251 -36.23 33.65 36.37
C GLN A 251 -37.70 33.67 35.94
N GLU A 252 -38.04 33.03 34.83
CA GLU A 252 -39.38 33.13 34.22
C GLU A 252 -40.37 32.08 34.77
N ILE A 253 -39.89 30.89 35.13
CA ILE A 253 -40.77 29.75 35.47
C ILE A 253 -40.64 29.37 36.93
N GLY A 254 -39.40 29.19 37.42
CA GLY A 254 -39.14 28.82 38.79
C GLY A 254 -37.83 28.06 39.01
N ASP A 255 -37.48 27.89 40.29
CA ASP A 255 -36.21 27.32 40.74
C ASP A 255 -35.97 25.90 40.19
N VAL A 256 -37.01 25.07 40.24
CA VAL A 256 -36.95 23.64 39.87
C VAL A 256 -36.82 23.50 38.35
N GLU A 257 -37.58 24.29 37.58
CA GLU A 257 -37.55 24.25 36.13
C GLU A 257 -36.21 24.75 35.58
N GLY A 258 -35.65 25.82 36.14
CA GLY A 258 -34.32 26.33 35.76
C GLY A 258 -33.21 25.29 35.94
N LEU A 259 -33.21 24.59 37.08
CA LEU A 259 -32.21 23.57 37.40
C LEU A 259 -32.40 22.31 36.52
N ALA A 260 -33.65 21.92 36.25
CA ALA A 260 -33.97 20.82 35.35
C ALA A 260 -33.51 21.10 33.91
N VAL A 261 -33.77 22.30 33.38
CA VAL A 261 -33.34 22.72 32.03
C VAL A 261 -31.82 22.71 31.92
N LEU A 262 -31.11 23.31 32.88
CA LEU A 262 -29.64 23.33 32.88
C LEU A 262 -29.06 21.91 32.89
N SER A 263 -29.55 21.07 33.82
CA SER A 263 -29.08 19.68 33.96
C SER A 263 -29.36 18.86 32.71
N GLY A 264 -30.55 19.01 32.12
CA GLY A 264 -30.94 18.35 30.87
C GLY A 264 -30.05 18.76 29.69
N LEU A 265 -29.78 20.06 29.52
CA LEU A 265 -28.94 20.58 28.44
C LEU A 265 -27.48 20.11 28.57
N LEU A 266 -26.91 20.15 29.79
CA LEU A 266 -25.56 19.65 30.03
C LEU A 266 -25.47 18.14 29.80
N PHE A 267 -26.46 17.37 30.26
CA PHE A 267 -26.54 15.92 30.03
C PHE A 267 -26.65 15.59 28.54
N LEU A 268 -27.52 16.28 27.79
CA LEU A 268 -27.66 16.12 26.35
C LEU A 268 -26.37 16.49 25.62
N HIS A 269 -25.72 17.58 25.99
CA HIS A 269 -24.45 18.00 25.40
C HIS A 269 -23.36 16.94 25.63
N TYR A 270 -23.20 16.45 26.85
CA TYR A 270 -22.26 15.39 27.18
C TYR A 270 -22.56 14.10 26.40
N SER A 271 -23.81 13.67 26.41
CA SER A 271 -24.27 12.45 25.72
C SER A 271 -24.06 12.54 24.22
N TYR A 272 -24.42 13.67 23.59
CA TYR A 272 -24.19 13.92 22.18
C TYR A 272 -22.71 13.83 21.81
N ARG A 273 -21.83 14.46 22.60
CA ARG A 273 -20.37 14.39 22.36
C ARG A 273 -19.84 12.98 22.53
N ARG A 274 -20.31 12.24 23.54
CA ARG A 274 -19.94 10.84 23.75
C ARG A 274 -20.36 9.99 22.56
N VAL A 275 -21.61 10.11 22.10
CA VAL A 275 -22.14 9.36 20.95
C VAL A 275 -21.39 9.68 19.67
N ILE A 276 -21.08 10.96 19.40
CA ILE A 276 -20.29 11.33 18.21
C ILE A 276 -18.90 10.71 18.24
N ARG A 277 -18.20 10.78 19.37
CA ARG A 277 -16.89 10.14 19.53
C ARG A 277 -16.98 8.63 19.32
N GLN A 278 -18.00 7.98 19.88
CA GLN A 278 -18.24 6.55 19.67
C GLN A 278 -18.53 6.21 18.19
N GLN A 279 -19.28 7.05 17.48
CA GLN A 279 -19.55 6.85 16.05
C GLN A 279 -18.32 7.08 15.17
N GLU A 280 -17.37 7.93 15.58
CA GLU A 280 -16.07 8.05 14.91
C GLU A 280 -15.22 6.80 15.04
N HIS A 281 -15.36 6.12 16.18
CA HIS A 281 -14.71 4.88 16.51
C HIS A 281 -15.39 3.67 15.85
N GLN A 282 -16.58 3.81 15.28
CA GLN A 282 -17.20 2.69 14.60
C GLN A 282 -16.49 2.40 13.27
N ILE A 283 -15.76 1.29 13.23
CA ILE A 283 -14.99 0.83 12.07
C ILE A 283 -15.95 0.24 11.02
N ARG A 284 -15.94 0.80 9.80
CA ARG A 284 -16.81 0.43 8.67
C ARG A 284 -16.06 0.62 7.37
N HIS A 285 -16.29 -0.24 6.36
CA HIS A 285 -15.66 -0.09 5.05
C HIS A 285 -16.04 1.24 4.37
N ARG A 286 -17.34 1.57 4.39
CA ARG A 286 -17.92 2.80 3.81
C ARG A 286 -18.38 3.79 4.87
N ASP A 287 -18.30 5.07 4.53
CA ASP A 287 -18.80 6.19 5.33
C ASP A 287 -18.32 6.18 6.79
N GLN A 288 -17.11 5.68 7.05
CA GLN A 288 -16.55 5.70 8.40
C GLN A 288 -16.27 7.14 8.83
N ARG A 289 -17.00 7.61 9.85
CA ARG A 289 -16.92 9.01 10.30
C ARG A 289 -15.51 9.45 10.68
N GLY A 290 -14.71 8.57 11.28
CA GLY A 290 -13.30 8.83 11.55
C GLY A 290 -12.48 9.08 10.27
N MET A 291 -12.66 8.24 9.25
CA MET A 291 -11.97 8.35 7.96
C MET A 291 -12.45 9.54 7.15
N ILE A 292 -13.74 9.87 7.20
CA ILE A 292 -14.28 11.11 6.62
C ILE A 292 -13.57 12.34 7.22
N LYS A 293 -13.35 12.37 8.54
CA LYS A 293 -12.63 13.47 9.19
C LYS A 293 -11.15 13.50 8.81
N TYR A 294 -10.51 12.33 8.69
CA TYR A 294 -9.14 12.21 8.20
C TYR A 294 -9.01 12.73 6.77
N ALA A 295 -9.88 12.29 5.86
CA ALA A 295 -9.98 12.74 4.47
C ALA A 295 -10.23 14.26 4.38
N ARG A 296 -11.15 14.81 5.19
CA ARG A 296 -11.36 16.28 5.27
C ARG A 296 -10.12 17.02 5.75
N ARG A 297 -9.34 16.45 6.67
CA ARG A 297 -8.05 17.03 7.09
C ARG A 297 -7.06 17.07 5.93
N LEU A 298 -6.89 15.98 5.20
CA LEU A 298 -6.03 15.95 4.01
C LEU A 298 -6.47 16.99 2.96
N LYS A 299 -7.78 17.10 2.69
CA LYS A 299 -8.35 18.14 1.81
C LYS A 299 -8.01 19.56 2.28
N ARG A 300 -8.14 19.85 3.58
CA ARG A 300 -7.78 21.17 4.16
C ARG A 300 -6.31 21.52 3.95
N PHE A 301 -5.41 20.54 4.05
CA PHE A 301 -3.98 20.74 3.80
C PHE A 301 -3.56 20.58 2.33
N LYS A 302 -4.52 20.40 1.41
CA LYS A 302 -4.27 20.16 -0.03
C LYS A 302 -3.35 18.95 -0.29
N ALA A 303 -3.39 17.96 0.60
CA ALA A 303 -2.60 16.74 0.57
C ALA A 303 -3.46 15.55 0.09
N VAL A 304 -4.10 15.70 -1.07
CA VAL A 304 -5.10 14.74 -1.57
C VAL A 304 -4.45 13.82 -2.62
N PRO A 305 -4.36 12.51 -2.36
CA PRO A 305 -3.96 11.55 -3.39
C PRO A 305 -5.03 11.48 -4.48
N GLN A 306 -4.62 11.49 -5.73
CA GLN A 306 -5.48 11.43 -6.92
C GLN A 306 -4.82 10.58 -7.99
N ALA A 307 -5.62 10.01 -8.90
CA ALA A 307 -5.08 9.27 -10.05
C ALA A 307 -4.08 10.11 -10.89
N SER A 308 -4.24 11.44 -10.89
CA SER A 308 -3.38 12.41 -11.58
C SER A 308 -2.02 12.68 -10.92
N ASN A 309 -1.79 12.22 -9.67
CA ASN A 309 -0.53 12.44 -8.96
C ASN A 309 0.14 11.16 -8.43
N ILE A 310 -0.51 10.01 -8.58
CA ILE A 310 0.02 8.70 -8.21
C ILE A 310 0.71 8.07 -9.43
N PRO A 311 1.95 7.56 -9.31
CA PRO A 311 2.61 6.85 -10.39
C PRO A 311 1.76 5.69 -10.92
N ILE A 312 1.71 5.55 -12.23
CA ILE A 312 0.96 4.49 -12.89
C ILE A 312 1.48 3.11 -12.45
N GLY A 313 0.56 2.16 -12.26
CA GLY A 313 0.88 0.81 -11.79
C GLY A 313 1.14 0.69 -10.28
N ASN A 314 1.05 1.78 -9.50
CA ASN A 314 1.19 1.69 -8.05
C ASN A 314 0.12 0.80 -7.40
N HIS A 315 -1.07 0.67 -7.99
CA HIS A 315 -2.13 -0.23 -7.52
C HIS A 315 -1.79 -1.71 -7.62
N LEU A 316 -0.71 -2.07 -8.33
CA LEU A 316 -0.19 -3.45 -8.47
C LEU A 316 0.86 -3.79 -7.40
N LEU A 317 1.46 -2.75 -6.80
CA LEU A 317 2.63 -2.85 -5.93
C LEU A 317 2.33 -2.49 -4.47
N LEU A 318 1.49 -1.48 -4.23
CA LEU A 318 1.18 -1.01 -2.90
C LEU A 318 0.36 -2.06 -2.15
N SER A 319 0.87 -2.50 -1.00
CA SER A 319 0.16 -3.38 -0.08
C SER A 319 0.08 -2.81 1.32
N GLY A 320 -0.94 -3.23 2.07
CA GLY A 320 -1.13 -2.92 3.48
C GLY A 320 -0.43 -3.94 4.37
N ILE A 321 -1.08 -4.33 5.47
CA ILE A 321 -0.66 -5.40 6.37
C ILE A 321 -0.72 -6.72 5.60
N LEU A 322 0.35 -7.51 5.72
CA LEU A 322 0.49 -8.78 5.03
C LEU A 322 0.42 -9.90 6.06
N VAL A 323 -0.34 -10.95 5.75
CA VAL A 323 -0.41 -12.17 6.56
C VAL A 323 -0.17 -13.38 5.67
N THR A 324 0.45 -14.42 6.20
CA THR A 324 0.52 -15.71 5.50
C THR A 324 -0.65 -16.58 5.95
N VAL A 325 -1.36 -17.14 4.96
CA VAL A 325 -2.35 -18.20 5.19
C VAL A 325 -2.00 -19.35 4.26
N ASN A 326 -1.64 -20.51 4.80
CA ASN A 326 -1.22 -21.68 4.02
C ASN A 326 -0.09 -21.37 3.01
N GLY A 327 0.88 -20.54 3.40
CA GLY A 327 1.99 -20.11 2.54
C GLY A 327 1.62 -19.11 1.43
N VAL A 328 0.36 -18.66 1.37
CA VAL A 328 -0.09 -17.57 0.51
C VAL A 328 -0.04 -16.27 1.28
N VAL A 329 0.68 -15.28 0.75
CA VAL A 329 0.74 -13.93 1.33
C VAL A 329 -0.50 -13.16 0.90
N LEU A 330 -1.30 -12.74 1.87
CA LEU A 330 -2.54 -11.99 1.68
C LEU A 330 -2.41 -10.59 2.25
N ASP A 331 -3.01 -9.62 1.55
CA ASP A 331 -3.07 -8.23 1.99
C ASP A 331 -4.42 -7.95 2.62
N ILE A 332 -4.40 -7.49 3.87
CA ILE A 332 -5.60 -7.09 4.60
C ILE A 332 -5.73 -5.56 4.66
N GLY A 333 -4.89 -4.79 3.97
CA GLY A 333 -4.96 -3.33 3.98
C GLY A 333 -4.28 -2.69 5.20
N TYR A 334 -4.23 -1.37 5.22
CA TYR A 334 -3.58 -0.61 6.29
C TYR A 334 -4.34 0.70 6.57
N PRO A 335 -5.43 0.62 7.37
CA PRO A 335 -6.36 1.73 7.53
C PRO A 335 -5.76 2.92 8.26
N ALA A 336 -6.22 4.13 7.95
CA ALA A 336 -5.64 5.34 8.52
C ALA A 336 -5.84 5.46 10.03
N TRP A 337 -6.90 4.87 10.61
CA TRP A 337 -7.12 4.94 12.07
C TRP A 337 -6.00 4.26 12.87
N MET A 338 -5.13 3.45 12.22
CA MET A 338 -3.88 2.96 12.79
C MET A 338 -2.95 4.08 13.29
N PHE A 339 -3.22 5.34 12.93
CA PHE A 339 -2.52 6.49 13.50
C PHE A 339 -2.61 6.55 15.04
N GLU A 340 -3.64 5.94 15.66
CA GLU A 340 -3.79 5.92 17.12
C GLU A 340 -2.70 5.09 17.81
N ARG A 341 -2.18 4.05 17.14
CA ARG A 341 -1.06 3.22 17.61
C ARG A 341 0.29 3.95 17.54
N LEU A 342 0.36 5.13 16.92
CA LEU A 342 1.61 5.87 16.81
C LEU A 342 1.95 6.65 18.09
N SER A 343 3.18 6.49 18.57
CA SER A 343 4.09 7.60 18.90
C SER A 343 3.49 9.00 19.10
N LYS A 344 3.19 9.47 20.32
CA LYS A 344 2.90 10.91 20.51
C LYS A 344 4.17 11.73 20.33
N GLU A 345 4.28 12.44 19.20
CA GLU A 345 5.35 13.38 18.93
C GLU A 345 4.80 14.79 18.66
N PRO A 346 5.55 15.85 19.02
CA PRO A 346 5.12 17.21 18.76
C PRO A 346 5.07 17.48 17.25
N ASP A 347 3.91 17.96 16.77
CA ASP A 347 3.64 18.30 15.37
C ASP A 347 4.75 19.13 14.72
N LYS A 348 5.34 20.08 15.47
CA LYS A 348 6.42 20.95 15.00
C LYS A 348 7.64 20.14 14.53
N LYS A 349 8.07 19.13 15.30
CA LYS A 349 9.22 18.28 14.96
C LYS A 349 8.92 17.44 13.72
N VAL A 350 7.72 16.83 13.65
CA VAL A 350 7.31 16.02 12.50
C VAL A 350 7.27 16.86 11.23
N ARG A 351 6.63 18.04 11.27
CA ARG A 351 6.55 18.95 10.12
C ARG A 351 7.91 19.42 9.65
N GLN A 352 8.86 19.70 10.55
CA GLN A 352 10.21 20.09 10.17
C GLN A 352 10.93 18.99 9.38
N ARG A 353 10.80 17.72 9.79
CA ARG A 353 11.35 16.58 9.04
C ARG A 353 10.68 16.43 7.67
N LEU A 354 9.35 16.58 7.60
CA LEU A 354 8.61 16.46 6.35
C LEU A 354 8.94 17.60 5.37
N ARG A 355 9.13 18.84 5.84
CA ARG A 355 9.53 19.96 4.97
C ARG A 355 10.86 19.72 4.27
N LYS A 356 11.86 19.16 4.97
CA LYS A 356 13.14 18.79 4.36
C LYS A 356 12.95 17.77 3.22
N ARG A 357 12.08 16.78 3.42
CA ARG A 357 11.79 15.76 2.39
C ARG A 357 10.93 16.29 1.26
N SER A 358 9.98 17.18 1.55
CA SER A 358 9.16 17.86 0.55
C SER A 358 10.04 18.60 -0.46
N MET A 359 11.05 19.34 0.00
CA MET A 359 12.00 20.01 -0.90
C MET A 359 12.75 19.04 -1.82
N ALA A 360 13.14 17.87 -1.31
CA ALA A 360 13.78 16.83 -2.14
C ALA A 360 12.80 16.22 -3.16
N LEU A 361 11.57 15.96 -2.73
CA LEU A 361 10.49 15.45 -3.59
C LEU A 361 10.15 16.45 -4.71
N GLU A 362 10.05 17.74 -4.41
CA GLU A 362 9.71 18.76 -5.41
C GLU A 362 10.80 18.97 -6.46
N LYS A 363 12.08 18.72 -6.11
CA LYS A 363 13.19 18.70 -7.08
C LYS A 363 13.14 17.50 -8.02
N GLY A 364 12.54 16.39 -7.60
CA GLY A 364 12.40 15.19 -8.42
C GLY A 364 11.44 15.38 -9.58
N LYS A 365 11.68 14.66 -10.68
CA LYS A 365 10.79 14.62 -11.85
C LYS A 365 9.40 14.11 -11.44
N THR A 366 8.34 14.67 -12.03
CA THR A 366 6.97 14.21 -11.77
C THR A 366 6.76 12.78 -12.26
N PRO A 367 6.01 11.94 -11.53
CA PRO A 367 5.75 10.58 -11.95
C PRO A 367 4.88 10.55 -13.21
N ARG A 368 5.03 9.48 -13.99
CA ARG A 368 4.10 9.18 -15.08
C ARG A 368 2.79 8.67 -14.48
N VAL A 369 1.68 9.25 -14.90
CA VAL A 369 0.34 8.91 -14.39
C VAL A 369 -0.58 8.31 -15.45
N SER A 370 -0.18 8.38 -16.73
CA SER A 370 -0.96 7.88 -17.87
C SER A 370 -0.23 6.75 -18.59
N THR A 371 -1.02 5.91 -19.27
CA THR A 371 -0.52 4.85 -20.16
C THR A 371 0.29 5.44 -21.32
N LEU A 372 1.14 4.61 -21.92
CA LEU A 372 1.84 4.94 -23.16
C LEU A 372 0.87 4.81 -24.34
N GLY A 373 1.05 5.68 -25.34
CA GLY A 373 0.36 5.53 -26.62
C GLY A 373 0.80 4.26 -27.35
N LYS A 374 -0.04 3.76 -28.25
CA LYS A 374 0.27 2.59 -29.07
C LYS A 374 1.60 2.77 -29.80
N ALA A 375 2.51 1.82 -29.59
CA ALA A 375 3.84 1.81 -30.21
C ALA A 375 4.66 3.10 -30.01
N TRP A 376 4.40 3.85 -28.93
CA TRP A 376 5.03 5.15 -28.67
C TRP A 376 6.56 5.06 -28.55
N TRP A 377 7.07 3.96 -28.00
CA TRP A 377 8.51 3.72 -27.81
C TRP A 377 9.28 3.55 -29.13
N LEU A 378 8.62 3.15 -30.22
CA LEU A 378 9.27 2.99 -31.53
C LEU A 378 9.82 4.32 -32.08
N LYS A 379 9.22 5.44 -31.65
CA LYS A 379 9.62 6.79 -32.07
C LYS A 379 10.71 7.39 -31.18
N ARG A 380 11.21 6.65 -30.18
CA ARG A 380 12.21 7.14 -29.23
C ARG A 380 13.57 6.52 -29.53
N PRO A 381 14.67 7.30 -29.46
CA PRO A 381 16.00 6.73 -29.56
C PRO A 381 16.22 5.72 -28.43
N LYS A 382 17.07 4.72 -28.68
CA LYS A 382 17.55 3.83 -27.62
C LYS A 382 18.38 4.62 -26.63
N GLU A 383 18.25 4.28 -25.35
CA GLU A 383 18.94 4.96 -24.25
C GLU A 383 20.45 4.77 -24.33
N HIS A 384 20.88 3.58 -24.75
CA HIS A 384 22.28 3.20 -24.93
C HIS A 384 22.43 2.21 -26.09
N GLY A 385 23.66 2.07 -26.58
CA GLY A 385 24.02 1.11 -27.64
C GLY A 385 24.14 -0.34 -27.15
N GLU A 386 23.97 -0.61 -25.87
CA GLU A 386 24.12 -1.95 -25.30
C GLU A 386 23.02 -2.90 -25.79
N SER A 387 23.42 -4.08 -26.25
CA SER A 387 22.54 -5.14 -26.73
C SER A 387 22.28 -6.18 -25.65
N GLY A 388 21.04 -6.65 -25.57
CA GLY A 388 20.65 -7.76 -24.70
C GLY A 388 19.57 -7.38 -23.69
N PRO A 389 19.04 -8.37 -22.94
CA PRO A 389 18.01 -8.12 -21.94
C PRO A 389 18.53 -7.22 -20.79
N MET A 390 17.74 -6.22 -20.37
CA MET A 390 18.15 -5.31 -19.29
C MET A 390 18.48 -6.03 -17.99
N LEU A 391 17.65 -7.02 -17.61
CA LEU A 391 17.86 -7.74 -16.36
C LEU A 391 19.15 -8.54 -16.39
N GLU A 392 19.49 -9.19 -17.49
CA GLU A 392 20.75 -9.93 -17.63
C GLU A 392 21.97 -9.03 -17.41
N ARG A 393 21.94 -7.81 -17.95
CA ARG A 393 23.00 -6.80 -17.74
C ARG A 393 23.08 -6.34 -16.28
N SER A 394 21.93 -6.12 -15.63
CA SER A 394 21.86 -5.51 -14.30
C SER A 394 22.07 -6.49 -13.13
N ILE A 395 21.65 -7.75 -13.27
CA ILE A 395 21.75 -8.78 -12.22
C ILE A 395 22.84 -9.81 -12.50
N GLY A 396 23.39 -9.81 -13.71
CA GLY A 396 24.42 -10.74 -14.17
C GLY A 396 23.86 -12.05 -14.71
N PRO A 397 24.66 -12.78 -15.52
CA PRO A 397 24.19 -13.96 -16.23
C PRO A 397 23.83 -15.13 -15.30
N VAL A 398 24.48 -15.25 -14.13
CA VAL A 398 24.26 -16.37 -13.20
C VAL A 398 22.85 -16.34 -12.61
N ALA A 399 22.42 -15.19 -12.09
CA ALA A 399 21.06 -15.01 -11.57
C ALA A 399 20.02 -15.05 -12.70
N TYR A 400 20.39 -14.64 -13.91
CA TYR A 400 19.50 -14.63 -15.07
C TYR A 400 19.28 -16.02 -15.71
N ARG A 401 20.20 -16.99 -15.57
CA ARG A 401 20.08 -18.36 -16.11
C ARG A 401 18.80 -19.10 -15.70
N GLY A 402 18.30 -18.88 -14.49
CA GLY A 402 17.05 -19.49 -14.05
C GLY A 402 15.86 -19.09 -14.93
N ARG A 403 15.89 -17.87 -15.45
CA ARG A 403 14.81 -17.32 -16.28
C ARG A 403 14.76 -17.94 -17.67
N THR A 404 15.90 -18.12 -18.33
CA THR A 404 15.93 -18.71 -19.67
C THR A 404 15.35 -20.13 -19.67
N ASN A 405 15.71 -20.92 -18.66
CA ASN A 405 15.12 -22.23 -18.43
C ASN A 405 13.61 -22.16 -18.13
N TYR A 406 13.18 -21.17 -17.35
CA TYR A 406 11.77 -20.98 -17.03
C TYR A 406 10.92 -20.65 -18.27
N ILE A 407 11.40 -19.74 -19.12
CA ILE A 407 10.73 -19.38 -20.37
C ILE A 407 10.63 -20.62 -21.26
N ARG A 408 11.72 -21.36 -21.45
CA ARG A 408 11.75 -22.58 -22.27
C ARG A 408 10.75 -23.63 -21.79
N LYS A 409 10.65 -23.86 -20.48
CA LYS A 409 9.66 -24.80 -19.90
C LYS A 409 8.21 -24.43 -20.18
N LYS A 410 7.93 -23.16 -20.45
CA LYS A 410 6.59 -22.66 -20.74
C LYS A 410 6.30 -22.50 -22.23
N GLU A 411 7.27 -22.80 -23.10
CA GLU A 411 7.02 -22.84 -24.53
C GLU A 411 6.05 -23.99 -24.86
N PRO A 412 5.09 -23.79 -25.77
CA PRO A 412 4.11 -24.82 -26.12
C PRO A 412 4.74 -26.15 -26.50
N GLN A 413 5.88 -26.12 -27.20
CA GLN A 413 6.61 -27.32 -27.60
C GLN A 413 7.16 -28.08 -26.39
N ALA A 414 7.78 -27.41 -25.42
CA ALA A 414 8.29 -28.05 -24.22
C ALA A 414 7.17 -28.61 -23.31
N LEU A 415 6.01 -27.94 -23.28
CA LEU A 415 4.83 -28.44 -22.58
C LEU A 415 4.26 -29.68 -23.26
N ASN A 416 4.22 -29.69 -24.59
CA ASN A 416 3.78 -30.84 -25.37
C ASN A 416 4.76 -32.01 -25.24
N ASP A 417 6.06 -31.77 -25.33
CA ASP A 417 7.10 -32.79 -25.13
C ASP A 417 7.04 -33.39 -23.71
N ALA A 418 6.81 -32.56 -22.69
CA ALA A 418 6.61 -33.04 -21.32
C ALA A 418 5.31 -33.85 -21.15
N ALA A 419 4.22 -33.45 -21.80
CA ALA A 419 2.96 -34.19 -21.81
C ALA A 419 3.09 -35.54 -22.54
N GLU A 420 3.97 -35.62 -23.54
CA GLU A 420 4.32 -36.85 -24.27
C GLU A 420 5.39 -37.70 -23.55
N GLY A 421 5.84 -37.31 -22.36
CA GLY A 421 6.83 -38.05 -21.57
C GLY A 421 8.24 -38.05 -22.18
N LYS A 422 8.52 -37.17 -23.14
CA LYS A 422 9.85 -37.04 -23.75
C LYS A 422 10.75 -36.27 -22.80
N GLU A 423 11.90 -36.84 -22.46
CA GLU A 423 12.92 -36.11 -21.68
C GLU A 423 13.40 -34.89 -22.49
N THR A 424 13.08 -33.69 -22.00
CA THR A 424 13.68 -32.46 -22.52
C THR A 424 15.20 -32.56 -22.41
N GLN A 425 15.91 -32.55 -23.55
CA GLN A 425 17.37 -32.48 -23.58
C GLN A 425 17.82 -31.22 -22.81
N LEU A 426 18.24 -31.43 -21.56
CA LEU A 426 19.02 -30.48 -20.79
C LEU A 426 20.25 -30.16 -21.64
N GLN A 427 20.43 -28.88 -22.03
CA GLN A 427 21.68 -28.45 -22.64
C GLN A 427 22.84 -28.97 -21.78
N LYS A 428 23.86 -29.55 -22.41
CA LYS A 428 25.11 -29.97 -21.77
C LYS A 428 25.48 -28.90 -20.74
N ARG A 429 25.41 -29.27 -19.46
CA ARG A 429 25.79 -28.40 -18.34
C ARG A 429 27.18 -27.83 -18.66
N PHE A 430 27.26 -26.56 -19.03
CA PHE A 430 28.56 -25.88 -19.12
C PHE A 430 28.96 -25.56 -17.68
N ILE A 431 29.53 -26.55 -17.01
CA ILE A 431 30.18 -26.39 -15.72
C ILE A 431 31.39 -25.48 -16.00
N PRO A 432 31.44 -24.26 -15.46
CA PRO A 432 32.64 -23.44 -15.57
C PRO A 432 33.79 -24.20 -14.92
N ARG A 433 34.84 -24.52 -15.69
CA ARG A 433 36.04 -25.25 -15.21
C ARG A 433 36.95 -24.36 -14.35
N ASN A 434 36.40 -23.61 -13.40
CA ASN A 434 37.16 -22.78 -12.46
C ASN A 434 37.00 -23.26 -11.01
N THR A 435 36.74 -24.55 -10.78
CA THR A 435 37.07 -25.18 -9.51
C THR A 435 38.43 -25.87 -9.69
N ILE A 436 39.46 -25.26 -9.08
CA ILE A 436 40.78 -25.86 -8.93
C ILE A 436 40.56 -27.22 -8.26
N ARG A 437 40.86 -28.32 -8.97
CA ARG A 437 41.04 -29.62 -8.34
C ARG A 437 42.23 -29.47 -7.41
N SER A 438 42.00 -29.51 -6.10
CA SER A 438 43.07 -29.75 -5.14
C SER A 438 43.62 -31.14 -5.42
N GLU A 439 44.74 -31.19 -6.12
CA GLU A 439 45.51 -32.39 -6.34
C GLU A 439 46.36 -32.72 -5.11
N ARG A 440 46.20 -33.98 -4.66
CA ARG A 440 47.19 -34.90 -4.05
C ARG A 440 47.17 -35.10 -2.52
N PRO A 441 47.72 -36.24 -2.06
CA PRO A 441 47.94 -37.54 -2.72
C PRO A 441 46.94 -38.61 -2.27
#